data_AF-A0A314Z153-F1
#
_entry.id   AF-A0A314Z153-F1
#
_cell.length_a   1.000
_cell.length_b   1.000
_cell.length_c   1.000
_cell.angle_alpha   90.00
_cell.angle_beta   90.00
_cell.angle_gamma   90.00
#
_symmetry.space_group_name_H-M   'P 1'
#
loop_
_entity.id
_entity.type
_entity.pdbx_description
1 polymer ?
#
loop_
_entity_poly.entity_id
_entity_poly.type
_entity_poly.pdbx_seq_one_letter_code
_entity_poly.pdbx_strand_id
1 'polypeptide(L)'
;MVLSKLASESMSTSTQPSLLDTFELLFPGRFKMAENSIPKEAAYQIINDELMLDGNPRLNLASFVTTWMEPECDKLMMASINKNYVDMDEYPVTTELNRCVNIIAHLFNAPLGESESAVGVGTVGSSEAIMLAGLAFKRKWQNKRRAEGKPIDNPNIVTGANVQVCWEKFARYFEVE
;
A
#
# COMPACT_ATOMS: atom_id res chain seq x y z
N MET A 1 -40.78 37.61 -2.17
CA MET A 1 -40.69 39.03 -1.76
C MET A 1 -40.09 39.10 -0.36
N VAL A 2 -38.76 39.03 -0.26
CA VAL A 2 -37.95 39.68 0.79
C VAL A 2 -36.71 40.17 0.05
N LEU A 3 -36.46 41.47 0.19
CA LEU A 3 -35.59 42.30 -0.61
C LEU A 3 -34.10 42.12 -0.25
N SER A 4 -33.29 41.98 -1.29
CA SER A 4 -32.00 42.65 -1.51
C SER A 4 -31.19 43.13 -0.29
N LYS A 5 -30.01 42.53 -0.11
CA LYS A 5 -28.79 43.29 0.14
C LYS A 5 -27.77 42.94 -0.95
N LEU A 6 -27.77 43.78 -2.00
CA LEU A 6 -26.63 43.99 -2.86
C LEU A 6 -25.52 44.61 -1.99
N ALA A 7 -24.56 43.81 -1.57
CA ALA A 7 -23.26 44.31 -1.17
C ALA A 7 -22.36 44.21 -2.42
N SER A 8 -22.27 45.33 -3.13
CA SER A 8 -21.23 45.60 -4.10
C SER A 8 -19.92 45.79 -3.34
N GLU A 9 -19.10 44.74 -3.25
CA GLU A 9 -17.68 44.89 -2.93
C GLU A 9 -16.86 44.15 -4.00
N SER A 10 -16.31 44.97 -4.89
CA SER A 10 -15.14 44.76 -5.75
C SER A 10 -14.64 43.33 -5.97
N MET A 11 -14.80 42.83 -7.21
CA MET A 11 -13.75 42.04 -7.86
C MET A 11 -12.49 42.91 -7.95
N SER A 12 -11.57 42.79 -6.99
CA SER A 12 -10.20 43.26 -7.16
C SER A 12 -9.22 42.47 -6.30
N THR A 13 -8.18 42.01 -6.99
CA THR A 13 -6.88 41.52 -6.51
C THR A 13 -6.88 40.21 -5.71
N SER A 14 -6.59 39.13 -6.43
CA SER A 14 -5.78 38.02 -5.94
C SER A 14 -4.42 38.55 -5.46
N THR A 15 -4.41 39.16 -4.28
CA THR A 15 -3.18 39.34 -3.51
C THR A 15 -2.87 37.97 -2.93
N GLN A 16 -1.73 37.40 -3.28
CA GLN A 16 -1.28 36.18 -2.62
C GLN A 16 -1.29 36.46 -1.10
N PRO A 17 -1.95 35.63 -0.28
CA PRO A 17 -1.87 35.80 1.16
C PRO A 17 -0.41 35.74 1.56
N SER A 18 0.02 36.66 2.42
CA SER A 18 1.41 36.69 2.85
C SER A 18 1.72 35.40 3.62
N LEU A 19 3.00 34.99 3.63
CA LEU A 19 3.48 33.85 4.43
C LEU A 19 3.06 33.94 5.91
N LEU A 20 2.85 35.17 6.41
CA LEU A 20 2.40 35.47 7.76
C LEU A 20 0.89 35.24 7.96
N ASP A 21 0.04 35.60 6.99
CA ASP A 21 -1.42 35.35 7.05
C ASP A 21 -1.75 33.86 7.04
N THR A 22 -0.82 33.04 6.51
CA THR A 22 -0.92 31.58 6.43
C THR A 22 -0.42 30.92 7.72
N PHE A 23 0.42 31.59 8.51
CA PHE A 23 1.05 31.02 9.72
C PHE A 23 0.13 31.04 10.95
N GLU A 24 -0.78 32.02 11.04
CA GLU A 24 -1.79 32.09 12.11
C GLU A 24 -3.00 31.16 11.86
N LEU A 25 -3.17 30.67 10.63
CA LEU A 25 -4.25 29.76 10.22
C LEU A 25 -3.74 28.34 10.00
N LEU A 26 -3.79 27.57 11.09
CA LEU A 26 -3.93 26.10 11.13
C LEU A 26 -2.72 25.27 10.68
N PHE A 27 -1.96 24.80 11.68
CA PHE A 27 -1.57 23.38 11.68
C PHE A 27 -2.83 22.55 11.41
N PRO A 28 -2.79 21.53 10.53
CA PRO A 28 -3.90 20.59 10.41
C PRO A 28 -4.21 20.09 11.82
N GLY A 29 -5.46 20.28 12.26
CA GLY A 29 -5.85 19.98 13.62
C GLY A 29 -5.44 18.55 13.94
N ARG A 30 -4.43 18.37 14.80
CA ARG A 30 -3.83 17.04 15.07
C ARG A 30 -4.84 16.02 15.62
N PHE A 31 -5.95 16.52 16.14
CA PHE A 31 -6.96 15.73 16.85
C PHE A 31 -8.37 15.87 16.26
N LYS A 32 -8.61 16.86 15.38
CA LYS A 32 -9.94 17.15 14.81
C LYS A 32 -9.82 17.69 13.40
N MET A 33 -10.77 17.32 12.55
CA MET A 33 -10.92 17.89 11.22
C MET A 33 -11.17 19.40 11.32
N ALA A 34 -10.55 20.18 10.43
CA ALA A 34 -10.79 21.62 10.35
C ALA A 34 -12.23 21.91 9.89
N GLU A 35 -12.83 22.99 10.41
CA GLU A 35 -14.20 23.38 10.06
C GLU A 35 -14.30 24.01 8.66
N ASN A 36 -13.22 24.61 8.17
CA ASN A 36 -13.17 25.32 6.90
C ASN A 36 -12.04 24.80 6.01
N SER A 37 -12.24 24.87 4.70
CA SER A 37 -11.21 24.58 3.70
C SER A 37 -10.16 25.70 3.64
N ILE A 38 -8.95 25.34 3.23
CA ILE A 38 -7.87 26.27 2.90
C ILE A 38 -7.49 26.15 1.41
N PRO A 39 -6.80 27.14 0.81
CA PRO A 39 -6.29 27.04 -0.55
C PRO A 39 -5.40 25.80 -0.74
N LYS A 40 -5.52 25.13 -1.89
CA LYS A 40 -4.78 23.89 -2.18
C LYS A 40 -3.26 24.07 -2.16
N GLU A 41 -2.78 25.24 -2.58
CA GLU A 41 -1.37 25.62 -2.55
C GLU A 41 -0.85 25.73 -1.12
N ALA A 42 -1.65 26.30 -0.20
CA ALA A 42 -1.29 26.41 1.21
C ALA A 42 -1.25 25.02 1.88
N ALA A 43 -2.26 24.17 1.61
CA ALA A 43 -2.27 22.80 2.12
C ALA A 43 -1.05 21.99 1.64
N TYR A 44 -0.72 22.09 0.35
CA TYR A 44 0.46 21.43 -0.21
C TYR A 44 1.74 21.92 0.45
N GLN A 45 1.95 23.25 0.55
CA GLN A 45 3.17 23.82 1.11
C GLN A 45 3.39 23.40 2.57
N ILE A 46 2.35 23.48 3.41
CA ILE A 46 2.42 23.11 4.82
C ILE A 46 2.84 21.64 4.99
N ILE A 47 2.17 20.73 4.28
CA ILE A 47 2.45 19.29 4.37
C ILE A 47 3.83 18.98 3.79
N ASN A 48 4.17 19.58 2.65
CA ASN A 48 5.46 19.36 1.99
C ASN A 48 6.63 19.84 2.86
N ASP A 49 6.49 20.98 3.55
CA ASP A 49 7.51 21.51 4.45
C ASP A 49 7.66 20.65 5.72
N GLU A 50 6.56 20.12 6.27
CA GLU A 50 6.62 19.17 7.39
C GLU A 50 7.34 17.87 6.99
N LEU A 51 7.08 17.36 5.78
CA LEU A 51 7.77 16.18 5.24
C LEU A 51 9.27 16.39 4.99
N MET A 52 9.77 17.63 4.93
CA MET A 52 11.21 17.88 4.85
C MET A 52 11.96 17.49 6.14
N LEU A 53 11.24 17.25 7.24
CA LEU A 53 11.81 16.72 8.48
C LEU A 53 12.11 15.21 8.40
N ASP A 54 11.56 14.51 7.41
CA ASP A 54 11.92 13.11 7.15
C ASP A 54 13.34 12.99 6.61
N GLY A 55 14.00 11.87 6.93
CA GLY A 55 15.31 11.55 6.39
C GLY A 55 15.26 11.31 4.88
N ASN A 56 16.28 11.75 4.14
CA ASN A 56 16.38 11.47 2.71
C ASN A 56 16.44 9.95 2.46
N PRO A 57 15.45 9.35 1.74
CA PRO A 57 15.41 7.91 1.52
C PRO A 57 16.67 7.34 0.84
N ARG A 58 17.35 8.14 0.01
CA ARG A 58 18.59 7.75 -0.68
C ARG A 58 19.78 7.57 0.27
N LEU A 59 19.71 8.17 1.45
CA LEU A 59 20.73 8.08 2.50
C LEU A 59 20.35 7.08 3.60
N ASN A 60 19.16 6.47 3.52
CA ASN A 60 18.74 5.45 4.48
C ASN A 60 19.36 4.09 4.15
N LEU A 61 20.43 3.73 4.86
CA LEU A 61 21.13 2.46 4.69
C LEU A 61 20.55 1.29 5.52
N ALA A 62 19.47 1.53 6.27
CA ALA A 62 18.83 0.50 7.10
C ALA A 62 17.69 -0.23 6.38
N SER A 63 17.09 0.41 5.36
CA SER A 63 15.96 -0.15 4.62
C SER A 63 16.41 -1.08 3.49
N PHE A 64 15.60 -2.11 3.24
CA PHE A 64 15.73 -2.98 2.06
C PHE A 64 14.80 -2.54 0.91
N VAL A 65 13.96 -1.52 1.12
CA VAL A 65 13.00 -1.03 0.12
C VAL A 65 13.70 -0.12 -0.88
N THR A 66 13.40 -0.29 -2.17
CA THR A 66 13.90 0.56 -3.26
C THR A 66 13.51 2.02 -3.08
N THR A 67 14.47 2.94 -3.20
CA THR A 67 14.28 4.39 -2.99
C THR A 67 14.53 5.23 -4.24
N TRP A 68 14.69 4.60 -5.40
CA TRP A 68 14.82 5.28 -6.70
C TRP A 68 14.39 4.35 -7.83
N MET A 69 13.75 4.94 -8.84
CA MET A 69 13.37 4.28 -10.09
C MET A 69 13.66 5.24 -11.27
N GLU A 70 13.69 4.70 -12.49
CA GLU A 70 13.86 5.53 -13.68
C GLU A 70 12.64 6.44 -13.92
N PRO A 71 12.80 7.65 -14.51
CA PRO A 71 11.70 8.57 -14.76
C PRO A 71 10.57 7.99 -15.62
N GLU A 72 10.88 7.03 -16.49
CA GLU A 72 9.90 6.31 -17.30
C GLU A 72 8.97 5.48 -16.42
N CYS A 73 9.47 4.91 -15.32
CA CYS A 73 8.67 4.17 -14.36
C CYS A 73 7.76 5.09 -13.54
N ASP A 74 8.25 6.27 -13.13
CA ASP A 74 7.44 7.28 -12.46
C ASP A 74 6.23 7.69 -13.33
N LYS A 75 6.44 7.88 -14.64
CA LYS A 75 5.37 8.19 -15.59
C LYS A 75 4.32 7.08 -15.64
N LEU A 76 4.73 5.80 -15.66
CA LEU A 76 3.82 4.66 -15.67
C LEU A 76 3.02 4.57 -14.36
N MET A 77 3.67 4.77 -13.21
CA MET A 77 3.01 4.76 -11.91
C MET A 77 1.98 5.89 -11.81
N MET A 78 2.36 7.12 -12.16
CA MET A 78 1.44 8.27 -12.13
C MET A 78 0.29 8.14 -13.11
N ALA A 79 0.50 7.53 -14.29
CA ALA A 79 -0.56 7.25 -15.26
C ALA A 79 -1.53 6.13 -14.82
N SER A 80 -1.15 5.32 -13.82
CA SER A 80 -1.94 4.19 -13.34
C SER A 80 -2.44 4.33 -11.90
N ILE A 81 -2.14 5.44 -11.22
CA ILE A 81 -2.50 5.68 -9.81
C ILE A 81 -4.01 5.63 -9.52
N ASN A 82 -4.84 5.84 -10.53
CA ASN A 82 -6.30 5.79 -10.44
C ASN A 82 -6.91 4.45 -10.87
N LYS A 83 -6.09 3.43 -11.17
CA LYS A 83 -6.56 2.08 -11.49
C LYS A 83 -6.64 1.25 -10.23
N ASN A 84 -7.83 0.77 -9.91
CA ASN A 84 -8.03 -0.14 -8.80
C ASN A 84 -7.74 -1.58 -9.24
N TYR A 85 -6.70 -2.21 -8.68
CA TYR A 85 -6.20 -3.51 -9.13
C TYR A 85 -7.22 -4.66 -8.98
N VAL A 86 -8.15 -4.58 -8.02
CA VAL A 86 -9.15 -5.65 -7.80
C VAL A 86 -10.24 -5.68 -8.90
N ASP A 87 -10.39 -4.60 -9.67
CA ASP A 87 -11.41 -4.44 -10.70
C ASP A 87 -10.95 -5.08 -12.02
N MET A 88 -10.91 -6.42 -12.03
CA MET A 88 -10.33 -7.21 -13.13
C MET A 88 -11.09 -7.08 -14.45
N ASP A 89 -12.40 -6.86 -14.40
CA ASP A 89 -13.27 -6.73 -15.58
C ASP A 89 -13.06 -5.39 -16.28
N GLU A 90 -12.84 -4.32 -15.50
CA GLU A 90 -12.56 -2.97 -15.98
C GLU A 90 -11.13 -2.82 -16.49
N TYR A 91 -10.18 -3.56 -15.90
CA TYR A 91 -8.75 -3.46 -16.21
C TYR A 91 -8.13 -4.81 -16.60
N PRO A 92 -8.61 -5.47 -17.66
CA PRO A 92 -8.18 -6.82 -18.03
C PRO A 92 -6.69 -6.90 -18.38
N VAL A 93 -6.14 -5.85 -19.00
CA VAL A 93 -4.70 -5.78 -19.33
C VAL A 93 -3.85 -5.67 -18.06
N THR A 94 -4.33 -4.98 -17.02
CA THR A 94 -3.65 -4.92 -15.72
C THR A 94 -3.60 -6.31 -15.08
N THR A 95 -4.69 -7.07 -15.19
CA THR A 95 -4.74 -8.48 -14.76
C THR A 95 -3.81 -9.36 -15.58
N GLU A 96 -3.72 -9.16 -16.91
CA GLU A 96 -2.82 -9.91 -17.79
C GLU A 96 -1.33 -9.64 -17.48
N LEU A 97 -1.00 -8.42 -17.04
CA LEU A 97 0.35 -8.09 -16.56
C LEU A 97 0.77 -8.92 -15.33
N ASN A 98 -0.13 -9.67 -14.70
CA ASN A 98 0.24 -10.75 -13.78
C ASN A 98 1.01 -11.90 -14.46
N ARG A 99 1.36 -11.81 -15.74
CA ARG A 99 2.46 -12.58 -16.34
C ARG A 99 3.76 -12.53 -15.50
N CYS A 100 3.93 -11.51 -14.65
CA CYS A 100 4.97 -11.48 -13.63
C CYS A 100 5.01 -12.75 -12.76
N VAL A 101 3.86 -13.38 -12.46
CA VAL A 101 3.80 -14.65 -11.73
C VAL A 101 4.51 -15.75 -12.49
N ASN A 102 4.26 -15.89 -13.79
CA ASN A 102 4.96 -16.87 -14.64
C ASN A 102 6.46 -16.58 -14.71
N ILE A 103 6.84 -15.32 -14.92
CA ILE A 103 8.25 -14.91 -15.00
C ILE A 103 9.00 -15.28 -13.70
N ILE A 104 8.41 -14.96 -12.53
CA ILE A 104 9.01 -15.27 -11.22
C ILE A 104 9.01 -16.78 -10.97
N ALA A 105 7.97 -17.51 -11.36
CA ALA A 105 7.92 -18.96 -11.21
C ALA A 105 9.02 -19.66 -12.01
N HIS A 106 9.24 -19.27 -13.27
CA HIS A 106 10.36 -19.77 -14.07
C HIS A 106 11.72 -19.37 -13.48
N LEU A 107 11.85 -18.14 -12.97
CA LEU A 107 13.07 -17.69 -12.28
C LEU A 107 13.38 -18.58 -11.05
N PHE A 108 12.36 -19.07 -10.36
CA PHE A 108 12.49 -20.00 -9.23
C PHE A 108 12.48 -21.48 -9.62
N ASN A 109 12.63 -21.79 -10.92
CA ASN A 109 12.64 -23.17 -11.45
C ASN A 109 11.42 -23.99 -11.01
N ALA A 110 10.25 -23.37 -10.98
CA ALA A 110 9.00 -24.09 -10.73
C ALA A 110 8.84 -25.22 -11.78
N PRO A 111 8.32 -26.39 -11.39
CA PRO A 111 8.16 -27.54 -12.28
C PRO A 111 6.96 -27.31 -13.22
N LEU A 112 7.15 -26.44 -14.22
CA LEU A 112 6.14 -26.01 -15.17
C LEU A 112 6.58 -26.35 -16.60
N GLY A 113 5.63 -26.76 -17.43
CA GLY A 113 5.84 -26.81 -18.88
C GLY A 113 5.95 -25.41 -19.51
N GLU A 114 6.50 -25.31 -20.71
CA GLU A 114 6.70 -24.04 -21.47
C GLU A 114 5.43 -23.18 -21.64
N SER A 115 4.25 -23.80 -21.65
CA SER A 115 2.95 -23.12 -21.83
C SER A 115 2.03 -23.27 -20.62
N GLU A 116 2.55 -23.74 -19.50
CA GLU A 116 1.78 -23.94 -18.28
C GLU A 116 1.71 -22.66 -17.45
N SER A 117 0.52 -22.30 -16.98
CA SER A 117 0.36 -21.16 -16.09
C SER A 117 0.83 -21.52 -14.68
N ALA A 118 1.70 -20.69 -14.13
CA ALA A 118 2.20 -20.83 -12.77
C ALA A 118 1.09 -20.59 -11.74
N VAL A 119 1.20 -21.26 -10.59
CA VAL A 119 0.34 -21.02 -9.43
C VAL A 119 0.99 -19.96 -8.54
N GLY A 120 0.39 -18.78 -8.46
CA GLY A 120 0.85 -17.70 -7.60
C GLY A 120 -0.02 -16.46 -7.70
N VAL A 121 0.26 -15.48 -6.84
CA VAL A 121 -0.48 -14.21 -6.78
C VAL A 121 0.48 -13.05 -6.47
N GLY A 122 0.16 -11.86 -6.99
CA GLY A 122 0.77 -10.61 -6.52
C GLY A 122 0.19 -10.20 -5.16
N THR A 123 1.01 -9.58 -4.31
CA THR A 123 0.60 -9.10 -2.98
C THR A 123 1.19 -7.71 -2.73
N VAL A 124 0.68 -7.01 -1.72
CA VAL A 124 1.23 -5.69 -1.32
C VAL A 124 2.68 -5.82 -0.85
N GLY A 125 3.05 -6.97 -0.27
CA GLY A 125 4.41 -7.30 0.10
C GLY A 125 4.52 -8.65 0.79
N SER A 126 5.74 -9.06 1.15
CA SER A 126 6.00 -10.41 1.67
C SER A 126 5.22 -10.78 2.93
N SER A 127 4.78 -9.81 3.73
CA SER A 127 3.94 -10.09 4.92
C SER A 127 2.62 -10.75 4.55
N GLU A 128 1.93 -10.25 3.52
CA GLU A 128 0.69 -10.84 3.02
C GLU A 128 0.97 -12.18 2.33
N ALA A 129 2.01 -12.25 1.49
CA ALA A 129 2.40 -13.48 0.82
C ALA A 129 2.68 -14.62 1.81
N ILE A 130 3.36 -14.32 2.92
CA ILE A 130 3.66 -15.27 3.99
C ILE A 130 2.38 -15.74 4.70
N MET A 131 1.43 -14.84 4.97
CA MET A 131 0.15 -15.22 5.57
C MET A 131 -0.65 -16.14 4.64
N LEU A 132 -0.70 -15.83 3.35
CA LEU A 132 -1.36 -16.70 2.35
C LEU A 132 -0.67 -18.07 2.24
N ALA A 133 0.65 -18.10 2.21
CA ALA A 133 1.42 -19.34 2.20
C ALA A 133 1.19 -20.17 3.47
N GLY A 134 1.23 -19.52 4.65
CA GLY A 134 0.94 -20.15 5.93
C GLY A 134 -0.48 -20.70 6.02
N LEU A 135 -1.47 -19.97 5.51
CA LEU A 135 -2.86 -20.43 5.40
C LEU A 135 -2.97 -21.67 4.50
N ALA A 136 -2.29 -21.67 3.36
CA ALA A 136 -2.24 -22.82 2.46
C ALA A 136 -1.59 -24.04 3.14
N PHE A 137 -0.48 -23.87 3.86
CA PHE A 137 0.17 -24.93 4.63
C PHE A 137 -0.75 -25.47 5.73
N LYS A 138 -1.33 -24.59 6.56
CA LYS A 138 -2.25 -24.98 7.64
C LYS A 138 -3.45 -25.75 7.08
N ARG A 139 -4.08 -25.27 6.01
CA ARG A 139 -5.23 -25.95 5.40
C ARG A 139 -4.86 -27.31 4.81
N LYS A 140 -3.73 -27.41 4.12
CA LYS A 140 -3.22 -28.68 3.57
C LYS A 140 -2.94 -29.69 4.68
N TRP A 141 -2.29 -29.25 5.77
CA TRP A 141 -2.03 -30.08 6.96
C TRP A 141 -3.33 -30.55 7.62
N GLN A 142 -4.30 -29.68 7.84
CA GLN A 142 -5.59 -30.04 8.43
C GLN A 142 -6.32 -31.09 7.59
N ASN A 143 -6.36 -30.93 6.26
CA ASN A 143 -7.01 -31.89 5.37
C ASN A 143 -6.34 -33.26 5.43
N LYS A 144 -5.00 -33.31 5.43
CA LYS A 144 -4.24 -34.55 5.60
C LYS A 144 -4.53 -35.22 6.94
N ARG A 145 -4.51 -34.47 8.04
CA ARG A 145 -4.77 -34.99 9.40
C ARG A 145 -6.19 -35.55 9.53
N ARG A 146 -7.20 -34.87 8.97
CA ARG A 146 -8.59 -35.37 8.93
C ARG A 146 -8.70 -36.69 8.17
N ALA A 147 -8.04 -36.81 7.02
CA ALA A 147 -8.01 -38.05 6.25
C ALA A 147 -7.36 -39.22 7.00
N GLU A 148 -6.39 -38.92 7.87
CA GLU A 148 -5.72 -39.89 8.75
C GLU A 148 -6.46 -40.13 10.08
N GLY A 149 -7.61 -39.48 10.32
CA GLY A 149 -8.35 -39.58 11.58
C GLY A 149 -7.64 -38.98 12.80
N LYS A 150 -6.70 -38.05 12.59
CA LYS A 150 -5.86 -37.45 13.65
C LYS A 150 -6.35 -36.05 14.06
N PRO A 151 -6.03 -35.59 15.28
CA PRO A 151 -6.38 -34.24 15.76
C PRO A 151 -5.76 -33.11 14.93
N ILE A 152 -6.40 -31.93 14.91
CA ILE A 152 -6.03 -30.75 14.11
C ILE A 152 -5.92 -29.44 14.92
N ASP A 153 -5.95 -29.56 16.23
CA ASP A 153 -6.07 -28.48 17.22
C ASP A 153 -4.76 -27.73 17.48
N ASN A 154 -3.61 -28.41 17.37
CA ASN A 154 -2.30 -27.81 17.68
C ASN A 154 -1.35 -27.83 16.47
N PRO A 155 -1.53 -26.96 15.46
CA PRO A 155 -0.55 -26.78 14.40
C PRO A 155 0.66 -25.99 14.90
N ASN A 156 1.85 -26.29 14.39
CA ASN A 156 3.06 -25.51 14.61
C ASN A 156 3.81 -25.20 13.30
N ILE A 157 4.71 -24.23 13.35
CA ILE A 157 5.69 -23.92 12.32
C ILE A 157 7.10 -23.86 12.91
N VAL A 158 8.09 -24.37 12.18
CA VAL A 158 9.49 -24.37 12.61
C VAL A 158 10.28 -23.34 11.79
N THR A 159 10.90 -22.38 12.47
CA THR A 159 11.73 -21.33 11.86
C THR A 159 13.05 -21.15 12.60
N GLY A 160 14.00 -20.41 12.01
CA GLY A 160 15.15 -19.90 12.75
C GLY A 160 14.74 -18.81 13.76
N ALA A 161 15.61 -18.53 14.74
CA ALA A 161 15.38 -17.46 15.72
C ALA A 161 15.44 -16.05 15.10
N ASN A 162 16.03 -15.92 13.91
CA ASN A 162 16.16 -14.68 13.15
C ASN A 162 14.97 -14.39 12.21
N VAL A 163 13.80 -14.97 12.52
CA VAL A 163 12.61 -14.85 11.68
C VAL A 163 12.10 -13.41 11.66
N GLN A 164 11.59 -12.96 10.51
CA GLN A 164 10.96 -11.64 10.41
C GLN A 164 9.57 -11.65 11.09
N VAL A 165 9.21 -10.54 11.74
CA VAL A 165 7.98 -10.39 12.56
C VAL A 165 6.66 -10.78 11.89
N CYS A 166 6.59 -10.83 10.56
CA CYS A 166 5.41 -11.28 9.82
C CYS A 166 5.03 -12.73 10.14
N TRP A 167 6.00 -13.60 10.46
CA TRP A 167 5.72 -14.97 10.88
C TRP A 167 5.14 -15.03 12.29
N GLU A 168 5.57 -14.17 13.21
CA GLU A 168 4.93 -14.04 14.53
C GLU A 168 3.49 -13.53 14.41
N LYS A 169 3.25 -12.57 13.51
CA LYS A 169 1.89 -12.12 13.18
C LYS A 169 1.04 -13.26 12.64
N PHE A 170 1.58 -14.05 11.71
CA PHE A 170 0.91 -15.24 11.19
C PHE A 170 0.57 -16.23 12.31
N ALA A 171 1.57 -16.62 13.12
CA ALA A 171 1.41 -17.55 14.24
C ALA A 171 0.31 -17.10 15.21
N ARG A 172 0.36 -15.82 15.62
CA ARG A 172 -0.61 -15.25 16.56
C ARG A 172 -2.01 -15.12 15.98
N TYR A 173 -2.16 -14.60 14.76
CA TYR A 173 -3.48 -14.30 14.18
C TYR A 173 -4.18 -15.55 13.68
N PHE A 174 -3.41 -16.55 13.24
CA PHE A 174 -3.95 -17.79 12.70
C PHE A 174 -3.78 -18.97 13.64
N GLU A 175 -3.51 -18.76 14.93
CA GLU A 175 -3.44 -19.82 15.96
C GLU A 175 -2.56 -20.98 15.51
N VAL A 176 -1.27 -20.69 15.35
CA VAL A 176 -0.20 -21.65 15.06
C VAL A 176 0.92 -21.38 16.07
N GLU A 177 1.45 -22.45 16.66
CA GLU A 177 2.63 -22.39 17.53
C GLU A 177 3.91 -22.11 16.74
#